data_AF-A0A087RQE2-F1
#
_entry.id   AF-A0A087RQE2-F1
#
_cell.length_a   1.000
_cell.length_b   1.000
_cell.length_c   1.000
_cell.angle_alpha   90.00
_cell.angle_beta   90.00
_cell.angle_gamma   90.00
#
_symmetry.space_group_name_H-M   'P 1'
#
loop_
_entity.id
_entity.type
_entity.pdbx_description
1 polymer ?
#
loop_
_entity_poly.entity_id
_entity_poly.type
_entity_poly.pdbx_seq_one_letter_code
_entity_poly.pdbx_strand_id
1 'polypeptide(L)'
;MTEAFVLIVCESGKEDSLISNLRHISSVSNAFGTFGVYDLIVKLDSADHHNIQNTISDEIRPIPFVRSTLTLLVEDKGGFVKVHESEQKILDEHLAQAYITIHCPKSQKEDIMDSLKSIATVTEAYAIIGNYEIICKIAAPTYNDISDIISNKIRKISGIQSTITSNIINNQGFEM
;
A
#
# COMPACT_ATOMS: atom_id res chain seq x y z
N MET A 1 -10.48 -5.02 -13.94
CA MET A 1 -10.49 -4.23 -12.69
C MET A 1 -9.06 -3.88 -12.43
N THR A 2 -8.80 -2.60 -12.23
CA THR A 2 -7.47 -2.06 -11.96
C THR A 2 -7.41 -1.57 -10.52
N GLU A 3 -6.22 -1.66 -9.92
CA GLU A 3 -5.97 -1.26 -8.56
C GLU A 3 -4.97 -0.09 -8.55
N ALA A 4 -5.05 0.77 -7.54
CA ALA A 4 -4.00 1.74 -7.26
C ALA A 4 -3.85 1.97 -5.77
N PHE A 5 -2.64 2.36 -5.37
CA PHE A 5 -2.39 2.86 -4.03
C PHE A 5 -2.10 4.36 -4.10
N VAL A 6 -2.75 5.12 -3.23
CA VAL A 6 -2.54 6.56 -3.09
C VAL A 6 -1.97 6.81 -1.71
N LEU A 7 -0.71 7.24 -1.66
CA LEU A 7 -0.08 7.70 -0.43
C LEU A 7 -0.41 9.19 -0.26
N ILE A 8 -0.91 9.58 0.90
CA ILE A 8 -1.39 10.94 1.15
C ILE A 8 -0.62 11.56 2.30
N VAL A 9 -0.20 12.81 2.11
CA VAL A 9 0.21 13.70 3.21
C VAL A 9 -0.95 14.65 3.47
N CYS A 10 -1.36 14.77 4.73
CA CYS A 10 -2.43 15.66 5.16
C CYS A 10 -1.97 16.64 6.26
N GLU A 11 -2.88 17.48 6.75
CA GLU A 11 -2.62 18.29 7.93
C GLU A 11 -2.66 17.43 9.20
N SER A 12 -1.70 17.66 10.12
CA SER A 12 -1.59 16.89 11.35
C SER A 12 -2.88 16.89 12.17
N GLY A 13 -3.34 15.72 12.60
CA GLY A 13 -4.57 15.55 13.38
C GLY A 13 -5.84 15.55 12.52
N LYS A 14 -5.73 15.46 11.20
CA LYS A 14 -6.87 15.35 10.26
C LYS A 14 -7.03 13.98 9.64
N GLU A 15 -6.21 13.01 10.03
CA GLU A 15 -6.15 11.66 9.48
C GLU A 15 -7.53 10.97 9.58
N ASP A 16 -8.15 10.95 10.76
CA ASP A 16 -9.47 10.34 10.97
C ASP A 16 -10.57 11.02 10.16
N SER A 17 -10.54 12.34 10.05
CA SER A 17 -11.51 13.09 9.25
C SER A 17 -11.36 12.77 7.76
N LEU A 18 -10.13 12.67 7.28
CA LEU A 18 -9.84 12.32 5.89
C LEU A 18 -10.27 10.87 5.58
N ILE A 19 -9.97 9.91 6.46
CA ILE A 19 -10.43 8.51 6.33
C ILE A 19 -11.96 8.44 6.27
N SER A 20 -12.67 9.23 7.10
CA SER A 20 -14.13 9.29 7.06
C SER A 20 -14.67 9.83 5.73
N ASN A 21 -14.01 10.82 5.12
CA ASN A 21 -14.42 11.33 3.80
C ASN A 21 -14.15 10.29 2.70
N LEU A 22 -12.99 9.65 2.73
CA LEU A 22 -12.60 8.62 1.77
C LEU A 22 -13.57 7.43 1.75
N ARG A 23 -14.21 7.10 2.89
CA ARG A 23 -15.22 6.03 2.99
C ARG A 23 -16.45 6.24 2.11
N HIS A 24 -16.72 7.48 1.70
CA HIS A 24 -17.87 7.81 0.87
C HIS A 24 -17.56 7.76 -0.64
N ILE A 25 -16.31 7.52 -1.02
CA ILE A 25 -15.88 7.42 -2.41
C ILE A 25 -15.97 5.97 -2.85
N SER A 26 -16.76 5.70 -3.89
CA SER A 26 -17.12 4.33 -4.31
C SER A 26 -15.96 3.47 -4.79
N SER A 27 -14.92 4.09 -5.34
CA SER A 27 -13.71 3.42 -5.82
C SER A 27 -12.66 3.20 -4.73
N VAL A 28 -12.86 3.73 -3.52
CA VAL A 28 -11.95 3.48 -2.40
C VAL A 28 -12.35 2.16 -1.73
N SER A 29 -11.51 1.13 -1.88
CA SER A 29 -11.73 -0.15 -1.22
C SER A 29 -11.20 -0.19 0.19
N ASN A 30 -10.14 0.58 0.49
CA ASN A 30 -9.64 0.70 1.86
C ASN A 30 -8.83 1.98 2.07
N ALA A 31 -8.75 2.44 3.32
CA ALA A 31 -7.92 3.58 3.71
C ALA A 31 -7.40 3.40 5.13
N PHE A 32 -6.10 3.59 5.32
CA PHE A 32 -5.43 3.45 6.60
C PHE A 32 -4.57 4.66 6.90
N GLY A 33 -4.55 5.08 8.16
CA GLY A 33 -3.48 5.94 8.67
C GLY A 33 -2.17 5.18 8.73
N THR A 34 -1.06 5.90 8.60
CA THR A 34 0.27 5.29 8.58
C THR A 34 1.29 6.06 9.41
N PHE A 35 2.27 5.35 9.97
CA PHE A 35 3.49 5.97 10.48
C PHE A 35 4.53 6.05 9.38
N GLY A 36 5.05 7.24 9.12
CA GLY A 36 6.12 7.45 8.15
C GLY A 36 6.12 8.84 7.53
N VAL A 37 6.56 8.90 6.27
CA VAL A 37 6.59 10.15 5.48
C VAL A 37 5.24 10.50 4.85
N TYR A 38 4.31 9.54 4.86
CA TYR A 38 2.92 9.72 4.45
C TYR A 38 2.03 9.44 5.66
N ASP A 39 0.92 10.15 5.72
CA ASP A 39 -0.02 10.07 6.84
C ASP A 39 -1.09 9.00 6.57
N LEU A 40 -1.43 8.75 5.29
CA LEU A 40 -2.36 7.70 4.90
C LEU A 40 -1.85 6.90 3.68
N ILE A 41 -2.32 5.66 3.58
CA ILE A 41 -2.35 4.86 2.36
C ILE A 41 -3.80 4.49 2.02
N VAL A 42 -4.18 4.71 0.78
CA VAL A 42 -5.54 4.46 0.26
C VAL A 42 -5.45 3.47 -0.89
N LYS A 43 -6.21 2.37 -0.81
CA LYS A 43 -6.35 1.41 -1.90
C LYS A 43 -7.60 1.76 -2.71
N LEU A 44 -7.43 1.85 -4.03
CA LEU A 44 -8.49 2.11 -4.99
C LEU A 44 -8.69 0.91 -5.90
N ASP A 45 -9.94 0.58 -6.19
CA ASP A 45 -10.33 -0.43 -7.16
C ASP A 45 -11.33 0.17 -8.16
N SER A 46 -11.06 0.04 -9.46
CA SER A 46 -11.95 0.57 -10.49
C SER A 46 -11.97 -0.27 -11.77
N ALA A 47 -12.86 0.09 -12.69
CA ALA A 47 -12.97 -0.60 -13.98
C ALA A 47 -11.74 -0.39 -14.86
N ASP A 48 -11.18 0.83 -14.86
CA ASP A 48 -10.05 1.24 -15.71
C ASP A 48 -9.21 2.37 -15.07
N HIS A 49 -8.02 2.61 -15.64
CA HIS A 49 -7.06 3.62 -15.15
C HIS A 49 -7.60 5.05 -15.21
N HIS A 50 -8.51 5.35 -16.14
CA HIS A 50 -9.06 6.69 -16.28
C HIS A 50 -9.96 7.03 -15.09
N ASN A 51 -10.81 6.08 -14.65
CA ASN A 51 -11.64 6.25 -13.47
C ASN A 51 -10.82 6.41 -12.18
N ILE A 52 -9.69 5.69 -12.05
CA ILE A 52 -8.75 5.91 -10.93
C ILE A 52 -8.21 7.34 -10.95
N GLN A 53 -7.75 7.83 -12.11
CA GLN A 53 -7.20 9.17 -12.25
C GLN A 53 -8.22 10.27 -11.93
N ASN A 54 -9.47 10.09 -12.39
CA ASN A 54 -10.57 11.00 -12.11
C ASN A 54 -10.92 11.00 -10.62
N THR A 55 -11.06 9.82 -10.00
CA THR A 55 -11.28 9.70 -8.54
C THR A 55 -10.20 10.49 -7.77
N ILE A 56 -8.93 10.30 -8.12
CA ILE A 56 -7.83 10.96 -7.42
C ILE A 56 -7.90 12.48 -7.60
N SER A 57 -8.16 12.96 -8.81
CA SER A 57 -8.09 14.38 -9.15
C SER A 57 -9.31 15.16 -8.71
N ASP A 58 -10.50 14.55 -8.82
CA ASP A 58 -11.79 15.23 -8.65
C ASP A 58 -12.41 14.95 -7.28
N GLU A 59 -12.06 13.82 -6.64
CA GLU A 59 -12.66 13.42 -5.36
C GLU A 59 -11.65 13.43 -4.21
N ILE A 60 -10.43 12.87 -4.38
CA ILE A 60 -9.45 12.74 -3.27
C ILE A 60 -8.65 14.03 -3.04
N ARG A 61 -8.00 14.57 -4.08
CA ARG A 61 -7.17 15.79 -3.95
C ARG A 61 -7.94 17.03 -3.49
N PRO A 62 -9.24 17.19 -3.82
CA PRO A 62 -10.01 18.33 -3.32
C PRO A 62 -10.48 18.21 -1.87
N ILE A 63 -10.36 17.03 -1.24
CA ILE A 63 -10.75 16.89 0.17
C ILE A 63 -9.93 17.87 1.01
N PRO A 64 -10.56 18.68 1.88
CA PRO A 64 -9.84 19.56 2.78
C PRO A 64 -8.73 18.81 3.54
N PHE A 65 -7.64 19.52 3.81
CA PHE A 65 -6.47 19.03 4.55
C PHE A 65 -5.56 18.07 3.77
N VAL A 66 -5.89 17.65 2.55
CA VAL A 66 -4.94 16.95 1.68
C VAL A 66 -3.87 17.93 1.20
N ARG A 67 -2.61 17.66 1.55
CA ARG A 67 -1.46 18.50 1.17
C ARG A 67 -0.81 18.02 -0.12
N SER A 68 -0.66 16.71 -0.27
CA SER A 68 -0.08 16.12 -1.47
C SER A 68 -0.43 14.63 -1.58
N THR A 69 -0.37 14.10 -2.79
CA THR A 69 -0.57 12.67 -3.05
C THR A 69 0.55 12.09 -3.91
N LEU A 70 0.91 10.84 -3.65
CA LEU A 70 1.70 9.99 -4.55
C LEU A 70 0.83 8.82 -5.00
N THR A 71 0.70 8.65 -6.32
CA THR A 71 -0.08 7.58 -6.91
C THR A 71 0.84 6.45 -7.37
N LEU A 72 0.54 5.23 -6.93
CA LEU A 72 1.18 3.98 -7.33
C LEU A 72 0.14 3.14 -8.10
N LEU A 73 0.15 3.26 -9.42
CA LEU A 73 -0.81 2.56 -10.28
C LEU A 73 -0.37 1.12 -10.50
N VAL A 74 -1.23 0.14 -10.24
CA VAL A 74 -0.90 -1.29 -10.39
C VAL A 74 -0.97 -1.71 -11.86
N GLU A 75 -0.01 -2.51 -12.31
CA GLU A 75 -0.06 -3.16 -13.62
C GLU A 75 -1.13 -4.26 -13.65
N ASP A 76 -1.96 -4.31 -14.71
CA ASP A 76 -3.13 -5.22 -14.85
C ASP A 76 -2.87 -6.71 -14.59
N LYS A 77 -1.61 -7.17 -14.66
CA LYS A 77 -1.20 -8.57 -14.44
C LYS A 77 0.05 -8.71 -13.56
N GLY A 78 0.34 -7.70 -12.77
CA GLY A 78 1.64 -7.52 -12.12
C GLY A 78 1.72 -7.92 -10.65
N GLY A 79 0.88 -8.81 -10.11
CA GLY A 79 0.86 -9.02 -8.66
C GLY A 79 0.48 -10.41 -8.17
N PHE A 80 0.55 -10.59 -6.85
CA PHE A 80 0.07 -11.75 -6.14
C PHE A 80 -0.53 -11.35 -4.80
N VAL A 81 -1.49 -12.15 -4.33
CA VAL A 81 -2.04 -12.13 -2.96
C VAL A 81 -1.96 -13.57 -2.44
N LYS A 82 -1.39 -13.78 -1.24
CA LYS A 82 -1.20 -15.11 -0.63
C LYS A 82 -2.25 -15.49 0.39
N VAL A 83 -3.04 -14.51 0.83
CA VAL A 83 -3.92 -14.63 1.99
C VAL A 83 -5.36 -14.59 1.51
N HIS A 84 -6.19 -15.53 1.97
CA HIS A 84 -7.63 -15.48 1.71
C HIS A 84 -8.31 -14.45 2.61
N GLU A 85 -9.49 -13.98 2.21
CA GLU A 85 -10.23 -12.93 2.93
C GLU A 85 -10.44 -13.23 4.43
N SER A 86 -10.77 -14.49 4.77
CA SER A 86 -10.93 -14.93 6.16
C SER A 86 -9.63 -14.89 6.98
N GLU A 87 -8.50 -15.21 6.35
CA GLU A 87 -7.18 -15.12 6.97
C GLU A 87 -6.75 -13.65 7.09
N GLN A 88 -7.07 -12.81 6.10
CA GLN A 88 -6.73 -11.40 6.08
C GLN A 88 -7.34 -10.67 7.29
N LYS A 89 -8.59 -10.99 7.64
CA LYS A 89 -9.25 -10.46 8.84
C LYS A 89 -8.49 -10.78 10.14
N ILE A 90 -7.97 -12.00 10.26
CA ILE A 90 -7.19 -12.43 11.43
C ILE A 90 -5.86 -11.65 11.50
N LEU A 91 -5.20 -11.43 10.36
CA LEU A 91 -3.99 -10.61 10.30
C LEU A 91 -4.28 -9.17 10.70
N ASP A 92 -5.38 -8.60 10.21
CA ASP A 92 -5.78 -7.21 10.47
C ASP A 92 -6.10 -6.94 11.96
N GLU A 93 -6.67 -7.93 12.66
CA GLU A 93 -7.03 -7.82 14.09
C GLU A 93 -5.85 -8.04 15.04
N HIS A 94 -4.85 -8.84 14.66
CA HIS A 94 -3.84 -9.34 15.61
C HIS A 94 -2.39 -9.06 15.25
N LEU A 95 -2.08 -8.68 14.01
CA LEU A 95 -0.70 -8.49 13.57
C LEU A 95 -0.45 -7.04 13.15
N ALA A 96 0.76 -6.56 13.39
CA ALA A 96 1.23 -5.32 12.78
C ALA A 96 1.38 -5.52 11.26
N GLN A 97 1.08 -4.47 10.50
CA GLN A 97 1.17 -4.51 9.04
C GLN A 97 1.89 -3.29 8.47
N ALA A 98 2.50 -3.47 7.30
CA ALA A 98 3.10 -2.36 6.57
C ALA A 98 3.02 -2.58 5.06
N TYR A 99 2.86 -1.48 4.34
CA TYR A 99 3.16 -1.42 2.92
C TYR A 99 4.61 -0.96 2.73
N ILE A 100 5.32 -1.61 1.81
CA ILE A 100 6.68 -1.26 1.41
C ILE A 100 6.66 -0.94 -0.07
N THR A 101 6.88 0.32 -0.41
CA THR A 101 7.16 0.74 -1.79
C THR A 101 8.64 0.53 -2.07
N ILE A 102 8.96 -0.11 -3.18
CA ILE A 102 10.30 -0.55 -3.54
C ILE A 102 10.71 0.13 -4.84
N HIS A 103 11.93 0.69 -4.82
CA HIS A 103 12.60 1.17 -6.02
C HIS A 103 13.70 0.19 -6.44
N CYS A 104 13.70 -0.20 -7.71
CA CYS A 104 14.68 -1.10 -8.30
C CYS A 104 14.81 -0.87 -9.82
N PRO A 105 15.87 -1.37 -10.48
CA PRO A 105 15.92 -1.38 -11.94
C PRO A 105 14.76 -2.18 -12.53
N LYS A 106 14.08 -1.63 -13.54
CA LYS A 106 12.95 -2.30 -14.23
C LYS A 106 13.27 -3.71 -14.69
N SER A 107 14.52 -3.97 -15.09
CA SER A 107 14.99 -5.29 -15.53
C SER A 107 15.07 -6.35 -14.43
N GLN A 108 15.04 -5.96 -13.15
CA GLN A 108 15.10 -6.88 -12.00
C GLN A 108 13.74 -7.04 -11.30
N LYS A 109 12.70 -6.37 -11.81
CA LYS A 109 11.35 -6.37 -11.22
C LYS A 109 10.80 -7.78 -11.05
N GLU A 110 10.92 -8.63 -12.06
CA GLU A 110 10.41 -10.01 -12.04
C GLU A 110 11.14 -10.87 -11.00
N ASP A 111 12.48 -10.85 -10.98
CA ASP A 111 13.29 -11.59 -9.99
C ASP A 111 12.99 -11.16 -8.54
N ILE A 112 12.78 -9.85 -8.33
CA ILE A 112 12.41 -9.31 -7.01
C ILE A 112 11.00 -9.75 -6.62
N MET A 113 10.03 -9.74 -7.55
CA MET A 113 8.68 -10.23 -7.30
C MET A 113 8.66 -11.71 -6.91
N ASP A 114 9.45 -12.55 -7.57
CA ASP A 114 9.60 -13.97 -7.21
C ASP A 114 10.25 -14.15 -5.83
N SER A 115 11.27 -13.34 -5.54
CA SER A 115 11.92 -13.32 -4.22
C SER A 115 10.92 -12.94 -3.12
N LEU A 116 10.11 -11.89 -3.32
CA LEU A 116 9.05 -11.47 -2.39
C LEU A 116 7.98 -12.55 -2.21
N LYS A 117 7.63 -13.27 -3.29
CA LYS A 117 6.68 -14.38 -3.25
C LYS A 117 7.17 -15.53 -2.37
N SER A 118 8.48 -15.75 -2.26
CA SER A 118 9.05 -16.78 -1.37
C SER A 118 9.06 -16.40 0.12
N ILE A 119 8.90 -15.12 0.48
CA ILE A 119 8.92 -14.66 1.87
C ILE A 119 7.54 -14.86 2.50
N ALA A 120 7.45 -15.73 3.51
CA ALA A 120 6.18 -16.09 4.15
C ALA A 120 5.37 -14.90 4.70
N THR A 121 6.05 -13.88 5.24
CA THR A 121 5.41 -12.71 5.84
C THR A 121 4.91 -11.68 4.82
N VAL A 122 5.27 -11.83 3.53
CA VAL A 122 4.74 -10.99 2.45
C VAL A 122 3.38 -11.53 2.03
N THR A 123 2.32 -10.77 2.29
CA THR A 123 0.93 -11.18 2.06
C THR A 123 0.43 -10.82 0.67
N GLU A 124 0.89 -9.71 0.12
CA GLU A 124 0.61 -9.29 -1.26
C GLU A 124 1.78 -8.48 -1.83
N ALA A 125 1.91 -8.48 -3.16
CA ALA A 125 2.81 -7.58 -3.86
C ALA A 125 2.30 -7.29 -5.27
N TYR A 126 2.63 -6.09 -5.77
CA TYR A 126 2.16 -5.56 -7.04
C TYR A 126 3.26 -4.79 -7.74
N ALA A 127 3.38 -4.98 -9.04
CA ALA A 127 4.18 -4.18 -9.94
C ALA A 127 3.45 -2.86 -10.21
N ILE A 128 4.22 -1.77 -10.18
CA ILE A 128 3.72 -0.41 -10.27
C ILE A 128 4.18 0.24 -11.58
N ILE A 129 3.28 1.01 -12.19
CA ILE A 129 3.55 1.89 -13.31
C ILE A 129 3.97 3.25 -12.76
N GLY A 130 5.19 3.69 -13.09
CA GLY A 130 5.65 5.05 -12.82
C GLY A 130 7.07 5.12 -12.28
N ASN A 131 7.23 5.91 -11.20
CA ASN A 131 8.52 6.23 -10.59
C ASN A 131 9.03 5.18 -9.59
N TYR A 132 8.17 4.22 -9.26
CA TYR A 132 8.49 3.05 -8.44
C TYR A 132 8.07 1.80 -9.20
N GLU A 133 8.67 0.68 -8.84
CA GLU A 133 8.49 -0.55 -9.59
C GLU A 133 7.60 -1.56 -8.87
N ILE A 134 7.62 -1.58 -7.53
CA ILE A 134 6.89 -2.58 -6.74
C ILE A 134 6.31 -1.93 -5.47
N ILE A 135 5.14 -2.38 -5.04
CA ILE A 135 4.65 -2.23 -3.67
C ILE A 135 4.33 -3.62 -3.11
N CYS A 136 4.69 -3.90 -1.86
CA CYS A 136 4.28 -5.13 -1.17
C CYS A 136 3.73 -4.86 0.22
N LYS A 137 2.84 -5.73 0.70
CA LYS A 137 2.32 -5.71 2.06
C LYS A 137 2.95 -6.85 2.85
N ILE A 138 3.30 -6.58 4.09
CA ILE A 138 3.72 -7.60 5.05
C ILE A 138 2.88 -7.55 6.32
N ALA A 139 2.75 -8.71 6.97
CA ALA A 139 2.15 -8.85 8.29
C ALA A 139 3.13 -9.58 9.23
N ALA A 140 3.26 -9.10 10.46
CA ALA A 140 4.12 -9.70 11.49
C ALA A 140 3.59 -9.39 12.90
N PRO A 141 4.01 -10.11 13.95
CA PRO A 141 3.47 -9.92 15.29
C PRO A 141 3.62 -8.48 15.82
N THR A 142 4.73 -7.81 15.51
CA THR A 142 4.99 -6.43 15.98
C THR A 142 5.65 -5.55 14.90
N TYR A 143 5.64 -4.23 15.10
CA TYR A 143 6.39 -3.30 14.25
C TYR A 143 7.92 -3.53 14.30
N ASN A 144 8.44 -4.08 15.40
CA ASN A 144 9.85 -4.46 15.47
C ASN A 144 10.15 -5.64 14.54
N ASP A 145 9.27 -6.65 14.51
CA ASP A 145 9.38 -7.77 13.58
C ASP A 145 9.32 -7.28 12.12
N ILE A 146 8.44 -6.31 11.82
CA ILE A 146 8.39 -5.63 10.51
C ILE A 146 9.75 -5.01 10.17
N SER A 147 10.33 -4.24 11.10
CA SER A 147 11.64 -3.61 10.89
C SER A 147 12.74 -4.63 10.62
N ASP A 148 12.74 -5.74 11.35
CA ASP A 148 13.71 -6.83 11.19
C ASP A 148 13.53 -7.55 9.85
N ILE A 149 12.30 -7.84 9.45
CA ILE A 149 11.98 -8.44 8.14
C ILE A 149 12.44 -7.53 7.01
N ILE A 150 12.16 -6.23 7.10
CA ILE A 150 12.56 -5.27 6.06
C ILE A 150 14.09 -5.20 5.96
N SER A 151 14.78 -5.06 7.09
CA SER A 151 16.22 -4.83 7.13
C SER A 151 17.04 -6.07 6.76
N ASN A 152 16.59 -7.25 7.20
CA ASN A 152 17.35 -8.49 7.07
C ASN A 152 16.90 -9.37 5.90
N LYS A 153 15.66 -9.21 5.41
CA LYS A 153 15.13 -9.99 4.28
C LYS A 153 14.89 -9.12 3.06
N ILE A 154 13.97 -8.15 3.13
CA ILE A 154 13.53 -7.39 1.95
C ILE A 154 14.70 -6.58 1.36
N ARG A 155 15.34 -5.69 2.13
CA ARG A 155 16.46 -4.86 1.65
C ARG A 155 17.73 -5.63 1.27
N LYS A 156 17.76 -6.95 1.52
CA LYS A 156 18.86 -7.84 1.12
C LYS A 156 18.59 -8.55 -0.21
N ILE A 157 17.37 -8.47 -0.75
CA ILE A 157 17.06 -8.97 -2.09
C ILE A 157 17.91 -8.17 -3.10
N SER A 158 18.65 -8.89 -3.94
CA SER A 158 19.48 -8.29 -4.99
C SER A 158 18.63 -7.40 -5.89
N GLY A 159 19.16 -6.22 -6.22
CA GLY A 159 18.49 -5.27 -7.11
C GLY A 159 17.63 -4.21 -6.43
N ILE A 160 17.22 -4.42 -5.18
CA ILE A 160 16.51 -3.38 -4.42
C ILE A 160 17.48 -2.24 -4.12
N GLN A 161 17.11 -1.03 -4.56
CA GLN A 161 17.92 0.18 -4.39
C GLN A 161 17.48 0.97 -3.16
N SER A 162 16.17 1.09 -2.96
CA SER A 162 15.59 1.76 -1.79
C SER A 162 14.17 1.28 -1.51
N THR A 163 13.70 1.58 -0.31
CA THR A 163 12.35 1.23 0.15
C THR A 163 11.75 2.39 0.94
N ILE A 164 10.46 2.65 0.78
CA ILE A 164 9.65 3.49 1.67
C ILE A 164 8.68 2.58 2.41
N THR A 165 8.58 2.74 3.72
CA THR A 165 7.72 1.92 4.58
C THR A 165 6.58 2.78 5.13
N SER A 166 5.36 2.31 4.92
CA SER A 166 4.14 2.88 5.48
C SER A 166 3.56 1.86 6.46
N ASN A 167 3.89 2.00 7.75
CA ASN A 167 3.36 1.12 8.80
C ASN A 167 1.90 1.47 9.04
N ILE A 168 0.99 0.50 8.88
CA ILE A 168 -0.45 0.70 9.01
C ILE A 168 -0.83 0.85 10.48
N ILE A 169 -1.71 1.80 10.78
CA ILE A 169 -2.41 1.87 12.06
C ILE A 169 -3.56 0.85 12.02
N ASN A 170 -3.47 -0.18 12.85
CA ASN A 170 -4.47 -1.25 12.91
C ASN A 170 -5.82 -0.75 13.45
N ASN A 171 -6.88 -1.55 13.27
CA ASN A 171 -8.27 -1.22 13.63
C ASN A 171 -8.80 0.04 12.92
N GLN A 172 -8.16 0.41 11.82
CA GLN A 172 -8.67 1.35 10.83
C GLN A 172 -8.95 0.57 9.54
N GLY A 173 -9.52 1.25 8.55
CA GLY A 173 -9.96 0.64 7.32
C GLY A 173 -11.47 0.53 7.21
N PHE A 174 -11.94 0.09 6.05
CA PHE A 174 -13.35 -0.13 5.82
C PHE A 174 -13.66 -1.57 6.20
N GLU A 175 -14.51 -1.75 7.21
CA GLU A 175 -15.14 -3.06 7.43
C GLU A 175 -15.99 -3.36 6.20
N MET A 176 -15.73 -4.52 5.57
CA MET A 176 -16.65 -5.08 4.56
C MET A 176 -17.88 -5.68 5.24
#